data_AF-A0A3M1JLY7-F1
#
_entry.id   AF-A0A3M1JLY7-F1
#
_cell.length_a   1.000
_cell.length_b   1.000
_cell.length_c   1.000
_cell.angle_alpha   90.00
_cell.angle_beta   90.00
_cell.angle_gamma   90.00
#
_symmetry.space_group_name_H-M   'P 1'
#
loop_
_entity.id
_entity.type
_entity.pdbx_description
1 polymer ?
#
loop_
_entity_poly.entity_id
_entity_poly.type
_entity_poly.pdbx_seq_one_letter_code
_entity_poly.pdbx_strand_id
1 'polypeptide(L)' 'MAFKAAPLPASFTVTSMLGFIISAVYTASGRLDPSWGFAFCLVFVIMFIASFISLEKAPVEAELKVNNMDSKL' A
#
# COMPACT_ATOMS: atom_id res chain seq x y z
N MET A 1 9.43 13.25 21.15
CA MET A 1 9.48 13.16 19.68
C MET A 1 8.22 12.44 19.23
N ALA A 2 7.27 13.17 18.65
CA ALA A 2 6.00 12.58 18.22
C ALA A 2 6.27 11.70 16.99
N PHE A 3 5.93 10.40 17.08
CA PHE A 3 5.94 9.49 15.96
C PHE A 3 4.86 9.95 14.98
N LYS A 4 5.24 10.76 13.99
CA LYS A 4 4.36 11.11 12.88
C LYS A 4 4.28 9.87 12.00
N ALA A 5 3.35 8.98 12.33
CA ALA A 5 2.86 7.95 11.43
C ALA A 5 2.25 8.69 10.24
N ALA A 6 3.09 9.06 9.28
CA ALA A 6 2.63 9.56 8.00
C ALA A 6 1.89 8.38 7.35
N PRO A 7 0.59 8.50 7.08
CA PRO A 7 -0.14 7.44 6.37
C PRO A 7 0.66 7.08 5.12
N LEU A 8 0.84 5.78 4.86
CA LEU A 8 1.58 5.32 3.68
C LEU A 8 1.01 6.05 2.45
N PRO A 9 1.87 6.61 1.58
CA PRO A 9 1.38 7.42 0.48
C PRO A 9 0.51 6.55 -0.43
N ALA A 10 -0.62 7.07 -0.88
CA ALA A 10 -1.54 6.36 -1.76
C ALA A 10 -0.86 5.81 -3.03
N SER A 11 0.25 6.43 -3.46
CA SER A 11 1.11 5.94 -4.53
C SER A 11 1.67 4.53 -4.28
N PHE A 12 1.91 4.14 -3.03
CA PHE A 12 2.39 2.79 -2.68
C PHE A 12 1.33 1.74 -2.96
N THR A 13 0.06 2.01 -2.62
CA THR A 13 -1.08 1.15 -2.92
C THR A 13 -1.33 1.05 -4.43
N VAL A 14 -1.24 2.18 -5.15
CA VAL A 14 -1.39 2.17 -6.62
C VAL A 14 -0.26 1.40 -7.30
N THR A 15 0.98 1.55 -6.80
CA THR A 15 2.15 0.83 -7.33
C THR A 15 2.03 -0.67 -7.11
N SER A 16 1.55 -1.12 -5.94
CA SER A 16 1.36 -2.56 -5.70
C SER A 16 0.25 -3.15 -6.58
N MET A 17 -0.82 -2.39 -6.84
CA MET A 17 -1.89 -2.80 -7.77
C MET A 17 -1.39 -2.91 -9.22
N LEU A 18 -0.70 -1.88 -9.72
CA LEU A 18 -0.15 -1.88 -11.08
C LEU A 18 0.94 -2.94 -11.25
N GLY A 19 1.82 -3.07 -10.27
CA GLY A 19 2.87 -4.08 -10.27
C GLY A 19 2.30 -5.50 -10.32
N PHE A 20 1.27 -5.79 -9.53
CA PHE A 20 0.58 -7.08 -9.58
C PHE A 20 -0.03 -7.36 -10.96
N ILE A 21 -0.73 -6.39 -11.55
CA ILE A 21 -1.36 -6.54 -12.88
C ILE A 21 -0.30 -6.75 -13.96
N ILE A 22 0.77 -5.95 -13.97
CA ILE A 22 1.86 -6.06 -14.95
C ILE A 22 2.54 -7.42 -14.81
N SER A 23 2.90 -7.84 -13.59
CA SER A 23 3.51 -9.14 -13.36
C SER A 23 2.61 -10.29 -13.76
N ALA A 24 1.31 -10.23 -13.46
CA ALA A 24 0.34 -11.25 -13.86
C ALA A 24 0.23 -11.35 -15.39
N VAL A 25 0.10 -10.22 -16.10
CA VAL A 25 0.01 -10.20 -17.57
C VAL A 25 1.29 -10.72 -18.22
N TYR A 26 2.47 -10.32 -17.74
CA TYR A 26 3.75 -10.79 -18.28
C TYR A 26 4.00 -12.27 -18.03
N THR A 27 3.55 -12.78 -16.87
CA THR A 27 3.61 -14.21 -16.55
C THR A 27 2.65 -15.01 -17.44
N ALA A 28 1.40 -14.56 -17.57
CA ALA A 28 0.39 -15.21 -18.41
C ALA A 28 0.70 -15.17 -19.90
N SER A 29 1.39 -14.13 -20.37
CA SER A 29 1.83 -14.00 -21.77
C SER A 29 3.04 -14.90 -22.12
N GLY A 30 3.56 -15.68 -21.16
CA GLY A 30 4.73 -16.53 -21.37
C GLY A 30 6.03 -15.77 -21.63
N ARG A 31 6.05 -14.45 -21.40
CA ARG A 31 7.25 -13.61 -21.55
C ARG A 31 8.21 -13.74 -20.37
N LEU A 32 7.70 -14.17 -19.22
CA LEU A 32 8.49 -14.46 -18.03
C LEU A 32 8.45 -15.94 -17.73
N ASP A 33 9.57 -16.46 -17.24
CA ASP A 33 9.64 -17.80 -16.69
C ASP A 33 8.62 -17.92 -15.53
N PRO A 34 7.84 -19.03 -15.45
CA PRO A 34 6.80 -19.19 -14.43
C PRO A 34 7.32 -18.99 -13.00
N SER A 35 8.56 -19.39 -12.75
CA SER A 35 9.23 -19.28 -11.45
C SER A 35 9.40 -17.81 -11.03
N TRP A 36 9.83 -16.97 -11.98
CA TRP A 36 10.04 -15.54 -11.75
C TRP A 36 8.72 -14.78 -11.70
N GLY A 37 7.77 -15.12 -12.57
CA GLY A 37 6.43 -14.55 -12.56
C GLY A 37 5.72 -14.75 -11.23
N PHE A 38 5.79 -15.97 -10.68
CA PHE A 38 5.24 -16.28 -9.36
C PHE A 38 5.90 -15.46 -8.25
N ALA A 39 7.23 -15.35 -8.25
CA ALA A 39 7.96 -14.55 -7.25
C ALA A 39 7.54 -13.07 -7.28
N PHE A 40 7.43 -12.46 -8.46
CA PHE A 40 6.98 -11.07 -8.59
C PHE A 40 5.54 -10.89 -8.12
N CYS A 41 4.62 -11.77 -8.51
CA CYS A 41 3.24 -11.75 -8.02
C CYS A 41 3.17 -11.84 -6.49
N LEU A 42 3.96 -12.73 -5.89
CA LEU A 42 4.00 -12.92 -4.44
C LEU A 42 4.48 -11.65 -3.73
N VAL A 43 5.53 -10.99 -4.22
CA VAL A 43 6.02 -9.73 -3.67
C VAL A 43 4.96 -8.64 -3.73
N PHE A 44 4.30 -8.46 -4.89
CA PHE A 44 3.26 -7.44 -5.02
C PHE A 44 2.03 -7.72 -4.15
N VAL A 45 1.66 -8.98 -3.95
CA VAL A 45 0.60 -9.37 -3.01
C VAL A 45 0.98 -9.01 -1.57
N ILE A 46 2.21 -9.29 -1.14
CA ILE A 46 2.67 -8.91 0.21
C ILE A 46 2.66 -7.39 0.38
N MET A 47 3.14 -6.65 -0.63
CA MET A 47 3.11 -5.18 -0.62
C MET A 47 1.67 -4.64 -0.56
N PHE A 48 0.75 -5.27 -1.26
CA PHE A 48 -0.67 -4.90 -1.26
C PHE A 48 -1.31 -5.12 0.12
N ILE A 49 -1.07 -6.27 0.74
CA ILE A 49 -1.53 -6.58 2.11
C ILE A 49 -0.93 -5.60 3.12
N ALA A 50 0.38 -5.32 3.02
CA ALA A 50 1.04 -4.35 3.88
C ALA A 50 0.42 -2.94 3.74
N SER A 51 0.05 -2.55 2.52
CA SER A 51 -0.61 -1.26 2.27
C SER A 51 -1.99 -1.19 2.93
N PHE A 52 -2.78 -2.27 2.89
CA PHE A 52 -4.07 -2.32 3.57
C PHE A 52 -3.95 -2.21 5.08
N ILE A 53 -3.01 -2.94 5.67
CA ILE A 53 -2.74 -2.86 7.12
C ILE A 53 -2.32 -1.43 7.51
N SER A 54 -1.58 -0.73 6.64
CA SER A 54 -1.19 0.65 6.91
C SER A 54 -2.34 1.64 6.79
N LEU A 55 -3.28 1.41 5.88
CA LEU A 55 -4.49 2.26 5.74
C LEU A 55 -5.43 2.06 6.93
N GLU A 56 -5.56 0.83 7.43
CA GLU A 56 -6.40 0.53 8.59
C GLU A 56 -5.85 1.14 9.89
N LYS A 57 -4.53 1.25 10.00
CA LYS A 57 -3.84 1.94 11.11
C LYS A 57 -3.63 3.44 10.87
N ALA A 58 -4.14 3.99 9.76
CA ALA A 58 -4.05 5.42 9.51
C ALA A 58 -4.74 6.17 10.67
N PRO A 59 -4.10 7.19 11.25
CA PRO A 59 -4.55 7.75 12.51
C PRO A 59 -5.71 8.72 12.28
N VAL A 60 -6.88 8.19 11.92
CA VAL A 60 -8.15 8.93 11.86
C VAL A 60 -8.40 9.61 13.21
N GLU A 61 -8.03 8.97 14.32
CA GLU A 61 -8.11 9.55 15.66
C GLU A 61 -7.16 10.73 15.91
N ALA A 62 -5.98 10.76 15.27
CA ALA A 62 -5.03 11.86 15.45
C ALA A 62 -5.47 13.09 14.65
N GLU A 63 -6.01 12.92 13.45
CA GLU A 63 -6.55 14.02 12.65
C GLU A 63 -7.85 14.57 13.25
N LEU A 64 -8.72 13.70 13.79
CA LEU A 64 -9.95 14.11 14.49
C LEU A 64 -9.66 14.88 15.78
N LYS A 65 -8.58 14.53 16.51
CA LYS A 65 -8.16 15.26 17.73
C LYS A 65 -7.52 16.62 17.43
N VAL A 66 -6.75 16.73 16.34
CA VAL A 66 -6.18 18.01 15.89
C VAL A 66 -7.29 18.96 15.44
N ASN A 67 -8.20 18.51 14.56
CA ASN A 67 -9.30 19.33 14.05
C ASN A 67 -10.26 19.81 15.17
N ASN A 68 -10.52 18.98 16.18
CA ASN A 68 -11.33 19.40 17.33
C ASN A 68 -10.67 20.48 18.20
N MET A 69 -9.34 20.53 18.28
CA MET A 69 -8.64 21.59 19.03
C MET A 69 -8.66 22.93 18.29
N ASP A 70 -8.57 22.93 16.95
CA ASP A 70 -8.69 24.15 16.14
C ASP A 70 -10.12 24.74 16.19
N SER A 71 -11.15 23.91 16.34
CA SER A 71 -12.55 24.39 16.43
C SER A 71 -12.93 25.04 17.77
N LYS A 72 -12.09 24.89 18.80
CA LYS A 72 -12.34 25.36 20.18
C LYS A 72 -11.52 26.59 20.59
N LEU A 73 -10.70 27.12 19.67
CA LEU A 73 -10.00 28.40 19.79
C LEU A 73 -10.76 29.47 19.00
#